data_AF-A0A2N8M7P1-F1
#
_entry.id   AF-A0A2N8M7P1-F1
#
_cell.length_a   1.000
_cell.length_b   1.000
_cell.length_c   1.000
_cell.angle_alpha   90.00
_cell.angle_beta   90.00
_cell.angle_gamma   90.00
#
_symmetry.space_group_name_H-M   'P 1'
#
loop_
_entity.id
_entity.type
_entity.pdbx_description
1 polymer ?
#
loop_
_entity_poly.entity_id
_entity_poly.type
_entity_poly.pdbx_seq_one_letter_code
_entity_poly.pdbx_strand_id
1 'polypeptide(L)'
;MHFDWWTLALQTINFAILAWLLHRFLYKPVLRVIDARRAEIDKQYADASMAEAKAKQEVAAVEAGRSNIAAEREAVLKAAAAQAEEAAKTRRAQAEREAAALLAGARKTLAMERDQALAEARKLAVDLGAGMARRVLSGVAGVLAKVRAEAWLGEIEQYLAALPKPEFKALRKQIADGAPLRVVTAWALPEKATEAWRAGLQKNFGGQTSITFDIDSHLVAGAELHFPSSILRFSWQTALEALCSEIDVHDNAR
;
A
#
# COMPACT_ATOMS: atom_id res chain seq x y z
N MET A 1 70.77 26.24 -129.24
CA MET A 1 70.06 25.92 -127.98
C MET A 1 71.11 25.71 -126.90
N HIS A 2 71.60 26.79 -126.29
CA HIS A 2 72.60 26.71 -125.24
C HIS A 2 71.90 26.45 -123.91
N PHE A 3 72.14 25.28 -123.33
CA PHE A 3 71.80 25.02 -121.94
C PHE A 3 72.81 25.74 -121.07
N ASP A 4 72.43 26.88 -120.53
CA ASP A 4 73.21 27.60 -119.52
C ASP A 4 73.06 26.87 -118.17
N TRP A 5 73.78 25.75 -118.04
CA TRP A 5 73.86 24.90 -116.85
C TRP A 5 74.21 25.69 -115.58
N TRP A 6 74.92 26.80 -115.73
CA TRP A 6 75.29 27.70 -114.64
C TRP A 6 74.08 28.45 -114.05
N THR A 7 73.23 29.03 -114.89
CA THR A 7 71.98 29.68 -114.45
C THR A 7 71.01 28.69 -113.84
N LEU A 8 70.93 27.46 -114.38
CA LEU A 8 70.11 26.39 -113.81
C LEU A 8 70.58 26.01 -112.39
N ALA A 9 71.90 25.90 -112.17
CA ALA A 9 72.46 25.61 -110.86
C ALA A 9 72.19 26.74 -109.85
N LEU A 10 72.38 28.00 -110.25
CA LEU A 10 72.10 29.16 -109.39
C LEU A 10 70.60 29.30 -109.05
N GLN A 11 69.71 29.05 -110.01
CA GLN A 11 68.26 29.07 -109.78
C GLN A 11 67.81 27.91 -108.88
N THR A 12 68.42 26.74 -109.03
CA THR A 12 68.20 25.58 -108.13
C THR A 12 68.63 25.89 -106.71
N ILE A 13 69.79 26.53 -106.52
CA ILE A 13 70.27 26.96 -105.19
C ILE A 13 69.31 28.00 -104.59
N ASN A 14 68.86 28.98 -105.36
CA ASN A 14 67.89 29.99 -104.90
C ASN A 14 66.57 29.34 -104.46
N PHE A 15 66.02 28.44 -105.29
CA PHE A 15 64.81 27.68 -104.94
C PHE A 15 65.03 26.79 -103.70
N ALA A 16 66.18 26.14 -103.56
CA ALA A 16 66.49 25.31 -102.39
C ALA A 16 66.58 26.15 -101.11
N ILE A 17 67.20 27.33 -101.16
CA ILE A 17 67.24 28.28 -100.03
C ILE A 17 65.83 28.74 -99.67
N LEU A 18 65.02 29.10 -100.67
CA LEU A 18 63.62 29.51 -100.46
C LEU A 18 62.77 28.38 -99.87
N ALA A 19 62.87 27.17 -100.42
CA ALA A 19 62.17 25.98 -99.92
C ALA A 19 62.60 25.63 -98.50
N TRP A 20 63.89 25.77 -98.18
CA TRP A 20 64.41 25.59 -96.82
C TRP A 20 63.84 26.64 -95.86
N LEU A 21 63.82 27.92 -96.27
CA LEU A 21 63.23 29.00 -95.48
C LEU A 21 61.74 28.74 -95.24
N LEU A 22 61.00 28.36 -96.28
CA LEU A 22 59.56 28.10 -96.21
C LEU A 22 59.23 26.89 -95.32
N HIS A 23 60.03 25.83 -95.42
CA HIS A 23 59.91 24.66 -94.55
C HIS A 23 60.18 25.02 -93.09
N ARG A 24 61.20 25.83 -92.82
CA ARG A 24 61.63 26.21 -91.46
C ARG A 24 60.71 27.25 -90.81
N PHE A 25 60.27 28.26 -91.56
CA PHE A 25 59.52 29.42 -91.08
C PHE A 25 58.00 29.31 -91.25
N LEU A 26 57.48 28.54 -92.22
CA LEU A 26 56.04 28.42 -92.46
C LEU A 26 55.52 27.03 -92.12
N TYR A 27 56.09 25.98 -92.71
CA TYR A 27 55.52 24.62 -92.59
C TYR A 27 55.60 24.08 -91.15
N LYS A 28 56.80 24.13 -90.53
CA LYS A 28 56.98 23.68 -89.14
C LYS A 28 56.09 24.40 -88.11
N PRO A 29 56.00 25.74 -88.08
CA PRO A 29 55.12 26.42 -87.12
C PRO A 29 53.63 26.20 -87.42
N VAL A 30 53.21 26.12 -88.69
CA VAL A 30 51.80 25.84 -89.04
C VAL A 30 51.38 24.44 -88.59
N LEU A 31 52.20 23.40 -88.85
CA LEU A 31 51.91 22.04 -88.36
C LEU A 31 51.84 21.99 -86.83
N ARG A 32 52.76 22.68 -86.13
CA ARG A 32 52.71 22.76 -84.65
C ARG A 32 51.41 23.38 -84.13
N VAL A 33 50.88 24.40 -84.80
CA VAL A 33 49.60 25.03 -84.38
C VAL A 33 48.43 24.08 -84.63
N ILE A 34 48.44 23.34 -85.73
CA ILE A 34 47.41 22.33 -86.04
C ILE A 34 47.47 21.18 -85.02
N ASP A 35 48.67 20.65 -84.73
CA ASP A 35 48.87 19.60 -83.74
C ASP A 35 48.49 20.07 -82.33
N ALA A 36 48.85 21.30 -81.95
CA ALA A 36 48.46 21.89 -80.67
C ALA A 36 46.94 22.06 -80.55
N ARG A 37 46.27 22.53 -81.62
CA ARG A 37 44.80 22.62 -81.65
C ARG A 37 44.16 21.24 -81.55
N ARG A 38 44.70 20.24 -82.26
CA ARG A 38 44.17 18.87 -82.21
C ARG A 38 44.34 18.27 -80.82
N ALA A 39 45.51 18.42 -80.21
CA ALA A 39 45.76 17.97 -78.84
C ALA A 39 44.86 18.67 -77.82
N GLU A 40 44.59 19.96 -77.97
CA GLU A 40 43.67 20.71 -77.10
C GLU A 40 42.22 20.22 -77.24
N ILE A 41 41.76 19.96 -78.48
CA ILE A 41 40.42 19.39 -78.72
C ILE A 41 40.33 17.98 -78.13
N ASP A 42 41.31 17.12 -78.38
CA ASP A 42 41.34 15.75 -77.85
C ASP A 42 41.36 15.76 -76.31
N LYS A 43 42.10 16.70 -75.71
CA LYS A 43 42.11 16.92 -74.26
C LYS A 43 40.76 17.38 -73.74
N GLN A 44 40.10 18.33 -74.40
CA GLN A 44 38.76 18.79 -74.01
C GLN A 44 37.72 17.67 -74.08
N TYR A 45 37.77 16.81 -75.11
CA TYR A 45 36.92 15.62 -75.20
C TYR A 45 37.23 14.60 -74.11
N ALA A 46 38.51 14.36 -73.80
CA ALA A 46 38.90 13.46 -72.72
C ALA A 46 38.45 13.99 -71.34
N ASP A 47 38.65 15.27 -71.07
CA ASP A 47 38.23 15.93 -69.84
C ASP A 47 36.70 15.91 -69.69
N ALA A 48 35.96 16.17 -70.77
CA ALA A 48 34.50 16.08 -70.78
C ALA A 48 33.99 14.64 -70.52
N SER A 49 34.60 13.65 -71.16
CA SER A 49 34.28 12.23 -70.95
C SER A 49 34.57 11.79 -69.51
N MET A 50 35.71 12.21 -68.96
CA MET A 50 36.06 11.96 -67.56
C MET A 50 35.10 12.65 -66.59
N ALA A 51 34.67 13.88 -66.88
CA ALA A 51 33.69 14.60 -66.07
C ALA A 51 32.32 13.91 -66.11
N GLU A 52 31.87 13.45 -67.28
CA GLU A 52 30.61 12.70 -67.42
C GLU A 52 30.66 11.36 -66.67
N ALA A 53 31.77 10.63 -66.78
CA ALA A 53 31.96 9.36 -66.06
C ALA A 53 31.94 9.58 -64.54
N LYS A 54 32.64 10.61 -64.03
CA LYS A 54 32.60 10.98 -62.62
C LYS A 54 31.19 11.39 -62.17
N ALA A 55 30.49 12.22 -62.93
CA ALA A 55 29.13 12.62 -62.60
C ALA A 55 28.17 11.42 -62.52
N LYS A 56 28.26 10.47 -63.47
CA LYS A 56 27.47 9.23 -63.42
C LYS A 56 27.80 8.38 -62.20
N GLN A 57 29.08 8.27 -61.84
CA GLN A 57 29.52 7.53 -60.66
C GLN A 57 28.99 8.16 -59.36
N GLU A 58 29.08 9.49 -59.23
CA GLU A 58 28.57 10.22 -58.07
C GLU A 58 27.05 10.11 -57.95
N VAL A 59 26.30 10.21 -59.06
CA VAL A 59 24.84 10.01 -59.07
C VAL A 59 24.49 8.59 -58.60
N ALA A 60 25.16 7.56 -59.14
CA ALA A 60 24.95 6.18 -58.72
C ALA A 60 25.28 5.96 -57.23
N ALA A 61 26.35 6.59 -56.71
CA ALA A 61 26.72 6.52 -55.30
C ALA A 61 25.68 7.21 -54.39
N VAL A 62 25.14 8.37 -54.81
CA VAL A 62 24.07 9.08 -54.10
C VAL A 62 22.78 8.27 -54.10
N GLU A 63 22.41 7.66 -55.22
CA GLU A 63 21.21 6.81 -55.32
C GLU A 63 21.33 5.56 -54.43
N ALA A 64 22.48 4.88 -54.45
CA ALA A 64 22.76 3.76 -53.55
C ALA A 64 22.72 4.19 -52.07
N GLY A 65 23.32 5.32 -51.73
CA GLY A 65 23.29 5.90 -50.39
C GLY A 65 21.86 6.23 -49.93
N ARG A 66 21.02 6.80 -50.82
CA ARG A 66 19.61 7.09 -50.52
C ARG A 66 18.81 5.81 -50.23
N SER A 67 19.03 4.75 -50.99
CA SER A 67 18.36 3.46 -50.77
C SER A 67 18.74 2.85 -49.42
N ASN A 68 20.04 2.87 -49.07
CA ASN A 68 20.51 2.40 -47.76
C ASN A 68 19.92 3.21 -46.61
N ILE A 69 19.86 4.54 -46.73
CA ILE A 69 19.25 5.40 -45.71
C ILE A 69 17.76 5.07 -45.53
N ALA A 70 17.03 4.78 -46.62
CA ALA A 70 15.62 4.40 -46.52
C ALA A 70 15.44 3.07 -45.78
N ALA A 71 16.27 2.07 -46.10
CA ALA A 71 16.26 0.76 -45.43
C ALA A 71 16.63 0.87 -43.95
N GLU A 72 17.67 1.64 -43.60
CA GLU A 72 18.06 1.88 -42.21
C GLU A 72 16.97 2.60 -41.43
N ARG A 73 16.33 3.61 -42.02
CA ARG A 73 15.20 4.31 -41.39
C ARG A 73 14.04 3.35 -41.11
N GLU A 74 13.68 2.49 -42.06
CA GLU A 74 12.62 1.51 -41.86
C GLU A 74 12.98 0.51 -40.75
N ALA A 75 14.24 0.04 -40.72
CA ALA A 75 14.72 -0.87 -39.67
C ALA A 75 14.67 -0.22 -38.28
N VAL A 76 15.12 1.04 -38.16
CA VAL A 76 15.07 1.80 -36.90
C VAL A 76 13.62 2.03 -36.45
N LEU A 77 12.72 2.40 -37.37
CA LEU A 77 11.31 2.59 -37.04
C LEU A 77 10.63 1.29 -36.60
N LYS A 78 10.92 0.15 -37.25
CA LYS A 78 10.42 -1.16 -36.83
C LYS A 78 10.96 -1.55 -35.45
N ALA A 79 12.24 -1.35 -35.20
CA ALA A 79 12.85 -1.62 -33.89
C ALA A 79 12.23 -0.75 -32.78
N ALA A 80 12.05 0.55 -33.05
CA ALA A 80 11.42 1.48 -32.11
C ALA A 80 9.95 1.10 -31.84
N ALA A 81 9.20 0.71 -32.86
CA ALA A 81 7.81 0.24 -32.71
C ALA A 81 7.74 -1.04 -31.86
N ALA A 82 8.61 -2.02 -32.12
CA ALA A 82 8.67 -3.26 -31.33
C ALA A 82 9.03 -2.99 -29.86
N GLN A 83 10.03 -2.12 -29.61
CA GLN A 83 10.40 -1.72 -28.25
C GLN A 83 9.27 -0.97 -27.54
N ALA A 84 8.57 -0.08 -28.24
CA ALA A 84 7.42 0.64 -27.68
C ALA A 84 6.28 -0.31 -27.32
N GLU A 85 6.00 -1.31 -28.16
CA GLU A 85 4.99 -2.33 -27.90
C GLU A 85 5.35 -3.18 -26.67
N GLU A 86 6.61 -3.62 -26.55
CA GLU A 86 7.07 -4.41 -25.41
C GLU A 86 7.06 -3.60 -24.11
N ALA A 87 7.48 -2.33 -24.17
CA ALA A 87 7.38 -1.42 -23.03
C ALA A 87 5.92 -1.16 -22.65
N ALA A 88 4.99 -1.07 -23.61
CA ALA A 88 3.57 -0.94 -23.35
C ALA A 88 2.98 -2.21 -22.70
N LYS A 89 3.34 -3.40 -23.19
CA LYS A 89 2.95 -4.69 -22.59
C LYS A 89 3.45 -4.80 -21.16
N THR A 90 4.73 -4.52 -20.93
CA THR A 90 5.34 -4.56 -19.60
C THR A 90 4.67 -3.58 -18.64
N ARG A 91 4.42 -2.33 -19.06
CA ARG A 91 3.72 -1.34 -18.23
C ARG A 91 2.29 -1.74 -17.91
N ARG A 92 1.56 -2.30 -18.87
CA ARG A 92 0.19 -2.82 -18.63
C ARG A 92 0.20 -3.97 -17.63
N ALA A 93 1.08 -4.95 -17.81
CA ALA A 93 1.20 -6.07 -16.89
C ALA A 93 1.59 -5.62 -15.47
N GLN A 94 2.47 -4.62 -15.36
CA GLN A 94 2.84 -4.05 -14.07
C GLN A 94 1.66 -3.32 -13.41
N ALA A 95 0.93 -2.49 -14.17
CA ALA A 95 -0.25 -1.80 -13.68
C ALA A 95 -1.37 -2.78 -13.24
N GLU A 96 -1.57 -3.87 -13.96
CA GLU A 96 -2.51 -4.93 -13.58
C GLU A 96 -2.10 -5.62 -12.26
N ARG A 97 -0.82 -5.92 -12.07
CA ARG A 97 -0.31 -6.48 -10.81
C ARG A 97 -0.48 -5.51 -9.64
N GLU A 98 -0.16 -4.24 -9.84
CA GLU A 98 -0.32 -3.20 -8.82
C GLU A 98 -1.79 -3.00 -8.45
N ALA A 99 -2.68 -2.96 -9.44
CA ALA A 99 -4.13 -2.88 -9.21
C ALA A 99 -4.65 -4.11 -8.45
N ALA A 100 -4.21 -5.32 -8.81
CA ALA A 100 -4.57 -6.54 -8.11
C ALA A 100 -4.07 -6.55 -6.66
N ALA A 101 -2.83 -6.10 -6.42
CA ALA A 101 -2.26 -5.99 -5.08
C ALA A 101 -3.01 -4.95 -4.23
N LEU A 102 -3.35 -3.79 -4.82
CA LEU A 102 -4.13 -2.75 -4.15
C LEU A 102 -5.53 -3.27 -3.78
N LEU A 103 -6.22 -3.97 -4.70
CA LEU A 103 -7.53 -4.56 -4.43
C LEU A 103 -7.46 -5.64 -3.35
N ALA A 104 -6.43 -6.49 -3.35
CA ALA A 104 -6.23 -7.49 -2.31
C ALA A 104 -5.98 -6.84 -0.94
N GLY A 105 -5.14 -5.79 -0.90
CA GLY A 105 -4.91 -4.99 0.30
C GLY A 105 -6.19 -4.34 0.83
N ALA A 106 -6.94 -3.67 -0.05
CA ALA A 106 -8.21 -3.03 0.29
C ALA A 106 -9.24 -4.03 0.84
N ARG A 107 -9.35 -5.22 0.24
CA ARG A 107 -10.23 -6.29 0.75
C ARG A 107 -9.83 -6.77 2.13
N LYS A 108 -8.53 -6.91 2.39
CA LYS A 108 -8.01 -7.31 3.70
C LYS A 108 -8.32 -6.24 4.76
N THR A 109 -8.05 -4.97 4.44
CA THR A 109 -8.37 -3.84 5.34
C THR A 109 -9.87 -3.76 5.61
N LEU A 110 -10.71 -3.87 4.58
CA LEU A 110 -12.16 -3.84 4.73
C LEU A 110 -12.68 -4.99 5.60
N ALA A 111 -12.11 -6.20 5.46
CA ALA A 111 -12.47 -7.33 6.31
C ALA A 111 -12.10 -7.05 7.78
N MET A 112 -10.89 -6.55 8.03
CA MET A 112 -10.44 -6.18 9.37
C MET A 112 -11.33 -5.08 9.99
N GLU A 113 -11.60 -4.01 9.24
CA GLU A 113 -12.47 -2.91 9.69
C GLU A 113 -13.88 -3.40 9.98
N ARG A 114 -14.43 -4.28 9.14
CA ARG A 114 -15.76 -4.88 9.36
C ARG A 114 -15.79 -5.69 10.65
N ASP A 115 -14.79 -6.52 10.88
CA ASP A 115 -14.74 -7.36 12.07
C ASP A 115 -14.53 -6.50 13.34
N GLN A 116 -13.74 -5.43 13.26
CA GLN A 116 -13.62 -4.43 14.32
C GLN A 116 -14.95 -3.72 14.62
N ALA A 117 -15.63 -3.24 13.57
CA ALA A 117 -16.92 -2.59 13.71
C ALA A 117 -17.99 -3.53 14.29
N LEU A 118 -17.98 -4.80 13.92
CA LEU A 118 -18.86 -5.81 14.51
C LEU A 118 -18.56 -6.06 15.98
N ALA A 119 -17.28 -6.12 16.37
CA ALA A 119 -16.88 -6.27 17.78
C ALA A 119 -17.33 -5.05 18.61
N GLU A 120 -17.12 -3.83 18.11
CA GLU A 120 -17.57 -2.60 18.76
C GLU A 120 -19.10 -2.55 18.87
N ALA A 121 -19.83 -2.93 17.82
CA ALA A 121 -21.29 -2.97 17.83
C ALA A 121 -21.83 -4.00 18.84
N ARG A 122 -21.18 -5.17 18.96
CA ARG A 122 -21.54 -6.18 19.97
C ARG A 122 -21.33 -5.65 21.38
N LYS A 123 -20.18 -5.03 21.65
CA LYS A 123 -19.90 -4.41 22.95
C LYS A 123 -20.95 -3.37 23.31
N LEU A 124 -21.28 -2.47 22.38
CA LEU A 124 -22.34 -1.48 22.55
C LEU A 124 -23.69 -2.15 22.85
N ALA A 125 -24.02 -3.25 22.16
CA ALA A 125 -25.26 -3.99 22.37
C ALA A 125 -25.31 -4.65 23.76
N VAL A 126 -24.21 -5.22 24.25
CA VAL A 126 -24.10 -5.77 25.61
C VAL A 126 -24.28 -4.65 26.64
N ASP A 127 -23.57 -3.53 26.47
CA ASP A 127 -23.68 -2.37 27.38
C ASP A 127 -25.10 -1.81 27.43
N LEU A 128 -25.76 -1.66 26.27
CA LEU A 128 -27.15 -1.22 26.18
C LEU A 128 -28.11 -2.23 26.83
N GLY A 129 -27.94 -3.53 26.57
CA GLY A 129 -28.73 -4.59 27.16
C GLY A 129 -28.59 -4.64 28.68
N ALA A 130 -27.37 -4.51 29.20
CA ALA A 130 -27.08 -4.43 30.62
C ALA A 130 -27.70 -3.18 31.25
N GLY A 131 -27.62 -2.02 30.57
CA GLY A 131 -28.27 -0.79 31.02
C GLY A 131 -29.79 -0.91 31.09
N MET A 132 -30.42 -1.52 30.08
CA MET A 132 -31.86 -1.79 30.08
C MET A 132 -32.26 -2.77 31.19
N ALA A 133 -31.53 -3.88 31.33
CA ALA A 133 -31.74 -4.86 32.38
C ALA A 133 -31.64 -4.21 33.75
N ARG A 134 -30.58 -3.42 34.01
CA ARG A 134 -30.42 -2.66 35.26
C ARG A 134 -31.62 -1.75 35.52
N ARG A 135 -32.09 -1.01 34.52
CA ARG A 135 -33.23 -0.10 34.67
C ARG A 135 -34.54 -0.83 34.98
N VAL A 136 -34.81 -1.94 34.30
CA VAL A 136 -35.99 -2.79 34.56
C VAL A 136 -35.90 -3.40 35.95
N LEU A 137 -34.75 -3.99 36.29
CA LEU A 137 -34.52 -4.61 37.59
C LEU A 137 -34.66 -3.59 38.70
N SER A 138 -34.06 -2.40 38.63
CA SER A 138 -34.23 -1.34 39.64
C SER A 138 -35.69 -0.89 39.78
N GLY A 139 -36.44 -0.80 38.67
CA GLY A 139 -37.86 -0.42 38.69
C GLY A 139 -38.76 -1.48 39.36
N VAL A 140 -38.51 -2.76 39.11
CA VAL A 140 -39.26 -3.87 39.70
C VAL A 140 -38.81 -4.15 41.15
N ALA A 141 -37.52 -3.96 41.41
CA ALA A 141 -36.92 -4.34 42.67
C ALA A 141 -37.37 -3.42 43.82
N GLY A 142 -37.74 -2.16 43.56
CA GLY A 142 -38.44 -1.34 44.57
C GLY A 142 -39.78 -1.93 45.05
N VAL A 143 -40.49 -2.66 44.19
CA VAL A 143 -41.75 -3.34 44.54
C VAL A 143 -41.50 -4.67 45.26
N LEU A 144 -40.46 -5.41 44.85
CA LEU A 144 -40.10 -6.71 45.44
C LEU A 144 -39.21 -6.60 46.70
N ALA A 145 -38.55 -5.46 46.93
CA ALA A 145 -37.63 -5.21 48.04
C ALA A 145 -38.24 -5.50 49.40
N LYS A 146 -39.51 -5.13 49.59
CA LYS A 146 -40.23 -5.36 50.85
C LYS A 146 -40.57 -6.82 51.10
N VAL A 147 -40.65 -7.64 50.05
CA VAL A 147 -41.16 -9.02 50.11
C VAL A 147 -40.03 -10.05 50.24
N ARG A 148 -38.77 -9.68 49.95
CA ARG A 148 -37.67 -10.65 49.81
C ARG A 148 -36.42 -10.44 50.65
N ALA A 149 -36.40 -9.48 51.58
CA ALA A 149 -35.27 -9.29 52.51
C ALA A 149 -34.90 -10.57 53.29
N GLU A 150 -35.89 -11.39 53.65
CA GLU A 150 -35.68 -12.67 54.36
C GLU A 150 -35.10 -13.76 53.45
N ALA A 151 -35.49 -13.79 52.17
CA ALA A 151 -34.95 -14.74 51.20
C ALA A 151 -33.45 -14.51 50.93
N TRP A 152 -33.02 -13.25 50.92
CA TRP A 152 -31.61 -12.89 50.77
C TRP A 152 -30.76 -13.31 51.97
N LEU A 153 -31.29 -13.22 53.19
CA LEU A 153 -30.60 -13.73 54.38
C LEU A 153 -30.37 -15.24 54.28
N GLY A 154 -31.39 -16.00 53.84
CA GLY A 154 -31.28 -17.44 53.65
C GLY A 154 -30.20 -17.85 52.64
N GLU A 155 -30.11 -17.15 51.51
CA GLU A 155 -29.05 -17.38 50.51
C GLU A 155 -27.65 -17.09 51.10
N ILE A 156 -27.49 -16.01 51.87
CA ILE A 156 -26.22 -15.68 52.54
C ILE A 156 -25.86 -16.74 53.58
N GLU A 157 -26.81 -17.16 54.43
CA GLU A 157 -26.57 -18.19 55.43
C GLU A 157 -26.18 -19.53 54.79
N GLN A 158 -26.83 -19.91 53.68
CA GLN A 158 -26.49 -21.11 52.93
C GLN A 158 -25.09 -21.03 52.32
N TYR A 159 -24.71 -19.87 51.76
CA TYR A 159 -23.37 -19.66 51.23
C TYR A 159 -22.30 -19.71 52.33
N LEU A 160 -22.56 -19.06 53.48
CA LEU A 160 -21.66 -19.11 54.63
C LEU A 160 -21.51 -20.53 55.20
N ALA A 161 -22.58 -21.35 55.14
CA ALA A 161 -22.54 -22.75 55.55
C ALA A 161 -21.77 -23.64 54.56
N ALA A 162 -21.80 -23.33 53.26
CA ALA A 162 -21.09 -24.04 52.21
C ALA A 162 -19.61 -23.63 52.09
N LEU A 163 -19.20 -22.53 52.73
CA LEU A 163 -17.85 -21.98 52.66
C LEU A 163 -16.81 -22.95 53.29
N PRO A 164 -15.63 -23.12 52.69
CA PRO A 164 -14.55 -23.89 53.30
C PRO A 164 -14.20 -23.36 54.70
N LYS A 165 -14.07 -24.27 55.68
CA LYS A 165 -13.68 -23.96 57.08
C LYS A 165 -12.50 -22.99 57.23
N PRO A 166 -11.40 -23.08 56.44
CA PRO A 166 -10.29 -22.12 56.56
C PRO A 166 -10.67 -20.69 56.16
N GLU A 167 -11.46 -20.51 55.11
CA GLU A 167 -11.93 -19.18 54.66
C GLU A 167 -12.93 -18.59 55.65
N PHE A 168 -13.86 -19.42 56.15
CA PHE A 168 -14.82 -19.00 57.15
C PHE A 168 -14.13 -18.55 58.46
N LYS A 169 -13.08 -19.28 58.87
CA LYS A 169 -12.26 -18.90 60.03
C LYS A 169 -11.49 -17.60 59.80
N ALA A 170 -11.02 -17.35 58.57
CA ALA A 170 -10.35 -16.10 58.21
C ALA A 170 -11.31 -14.90 58.30
N LEU A 171 -12.52 -15.03 57.74
CA LEU A 171 -13.58 -14.03 57.86
C LEU A 171 -13.93 -13.75 59.32
N ARG A 172 -14.14 -14.80 60.13
CA ARG A 172 -14.44 -14.65 61.56
C ARG A 172 -13.32 -13.95 62.34
N LYS A 173 -12.06 -14.14 61.95
CA LYS A 173 -10.91 -13.47 62.59
C LYS A 173 -10.88 -11.97 62.29
N GLN A 174 -11.35 -11.53 61.12
CA GLN A 174 -11.37 -10.10 60.75
C GLN A 174 -12.36 -9.27 61.57
N ILE A 175 -13.35 -9.94 62.17
CA ILE A 175 -14.42 -9.34 62.98
C ILE A 175 -14.35 -9.78 64.45
N ALA A 176 -13.35 -10.58 64.82
CA ALA A 176 -12.98 -10.79 66.22
C ALA A 176 -12.47 -9.47 66.81
N ASP A 177 -12.68 -9.25 68.10
CA ASP A 177 -12.32 -8.02 68.84
C ASP A 177 -13.15 -6.77 68.53
N GLY A 178 -14.37 -6.94 68.02
CA GLY A 178 -15.36 -5.85 67.93
C GLY A 178 -15.27 -4.97 66.68
N ALA A 179 -14.49 -5.39 65.66
CA ALA A 179 -14.44 -4.68 64.39
C ALA A 179 -15.84 -4.64 63.71
N PRO A 180 -16.19 -3.52 63.03
CA PRO A 180 -17.52 -3.35 62.48
C PRO A 180 -17.72 -4.18 61.21
N LEU A 181 -18.81 -4.94 61.16
CA LEU A 181 -19.34 -5.53 59.94
C LEU A 181 -20.34 -4.56 59.32
N ARG A 182 -20.09 -4.12 58.08
CA ARG A 182 -21.03 -3.29 57.32
C ARG A 182 -21.85 -4.16 56.40
N VAL A 183 -23.17 -4.10 56.56
CA VAL A 183 -24.13 -4.75 55.66
C VAL A 183 -24.70 -3.65 54.77
N VAL A 184 -24.33 -3.68 53.49
CA VAL A 184 -24.85 -2.73 52.51
C VAL A 184 -25.98 -3.40 51.76
N THR A 185 -27.14 -2.76 51.71
CA THR A 185 -28.33 -3.32 51.04
C THR A 185 -28.86 -2.36 49.99
N ALA A 186 -29.54 -2.88 48.98
CA ALA A 186 -30.09 -2.05 47.90
C ALA A 186 -31.17 -1.06 48.37
N TRP A 187 -31.81 -1.29 49.53
CA TRP A 187 -32.84 -0.44 50.11
C TRP A 187 -32.84 -0.50 51.63
N ALA A 188 -33.52 0.45 52.27
CA ALA A 188 -33.79 0.41 53.70
C ALA A 188 -34.54 -0.88 54.09
N LEU A 189 -33.90 -1.69 54.93
CA LEU A 189 -34.52 -2.88 55.52
C LEU A 189 -35.57 -2.46 56.57
N PRO A 190 -36.74 -3.12 56.63
CA PRO A 190 -37.69 -2.97 57.74
C PRO A 190 -37.04 -3.37 59.08
N GLU A 191 -37.40 -2.73 60.18
CA GLU A 191 -36.80 -2.99 61.51
C GLU A 191 -36.80 -4.48 61.89
N LYS A 192 -37.92 -5.19 61.67
CA LYS A 192 -38.03 -6.63 61.92
C LYS A 192 -37.03 -7.46 61.10
N ALA A 193 -36.75 -7.06 59.87
CA ALA A 193 -35.76 -7.71 59.02
C ALA A 193 -34.33 -7.35 59.45
N THR A 194 -34.07 -6.09 59.83
CA THR A 194 -32.78 -5.67 60.39
C THR A 194 -32.42 -6.44 61.65
N GLU A 195 -33.39 -6.69 62.53
CA GLU A 195 -33.21 -7.52 63.72
C GLU A 195 -32.92 -8.98 63.36
N ALA A 196 -33.69 -9.56 62.43
CA ALA A 196 -33.46 -10.93 61.96
C ALA A 196 -32.08 -11.11 61.32
N TRP A 197 -31.65 -10.16 60.48
CA TRP A 197 -30.33 -10.13 59.87
C TRP A 197 -29.23 -9.99 60.91
N ARG A 198 -29.40 -9.08 61.88
CA ARG A 198 -28.44 -8.90 62.99
C ARG A 198 -28.29 -10.19 63.79
N ALA A 199 -29.40 -10.85 64.14
CA ALA A 199 -29.39 -12.10 64.89
C ALA A 199 -28.75 -13.26 64.10
N GLY A 200 -29.09 -13.42 62.82
CA GLY A 200 -28.53 -14.47 61.95
C GLY A 200 -27.02 -14.32 61.74
N LEU A 201 -26.55 -13.09 61.47
CA LEU A 201 -25.13 -12.80 61.31
C LEU A 201 -24.37 -12.94 62.64
N GLN A 202 -24.93 -12.48 63.77
CA GLN A 202 -24.31 -12.66 65.09
C GLN A 202 -24.22 -14.13 65.50
N LYS A 203 -25.18 -14.98 65.12
CA LYS A 203 -25.12 -16.42 65.35
C LYS A 203 -23.95 -17.07 64.62
N ASN A 204 -23.68 -16.65 63.37
CA ASN A 204 -22.62 -17.21 62.55
C ASN A 204 -21.22 -16.69 62.94
N PHE A 205 -21.11 -15.42 63.34
CA PHE A 205 -19.82 -14.76 63.57
C PHE A 205 -19.45 -14.55 65.06
N GLY A 206 -20.40 -14.69 65.98
CA GLY A 206 -20.23 -14.50 67.42
C GLY A 206 -20.88 -13.20 67.92
N GLY A 207 -21.51 -13.26 69.11
CA GLY A 207 -22.43 -12.24 69.63
C GLY A 207 -21.85 -10.88 70.03
N GLN A 208 -20.55 -10.62 69.83
CA GLN A 208 -19.91 -9.32 70.14
C GLN A 208 -19.59 -8.47 68.89
N THR A 209 -20.11 -8.84 67.72
CA THR A 209 -19.86 -8.12 66.47
C THR A 209 -20.73 -6.87 66.35
N SER A 210 -20.09 -5.72 66.07
CA SER A 210 -20.78 -4.47 65.80
C SER A 210 -21.28 -4.46 64.35
N ILE A 211 -22.59 -4.63 64.14
CA ILE A 211 -23.19 -4.67 62.79
C ILE A 211 -23.85 -3.32 62.49
N THR A 212 -23.42 -2.72 61.39
CA THR A 212 -23.96 -1.46 60.85
C THR A 212 -24.61 -1.72 59.49
N PHE A 213 -25.72 -1.05 59.21
CA PHE A 213 -26.47 -1.20 57.97
C PHE A 213 -26.38 0.09 57.17
N ASP A 214 -26.06 -0.04 55.88
CA ASP A 214 -25.99 1.07 54.93
C ASP A 214 -26.82 0.77 53.68
N ILE A 215 -27.15 1.81 52.92
CA ILE A 215 -28.02 1.73 51.75
C ILE A 215 -27.25 2.18 50.51
N ASP A 216 -27.16 1.30 49.52
CA ASP A 216 -26.61 1.63 48.21
C ASP A 216 -27.54 1.20 47.08
N SER A 217 -28.15 2.19 46.43
CA SER A 217 -29.05 1.98 45.28
C SER A 217 -28.37 1.36 44.05
N HIS A 218 -27.04 1.39 43.95
CA HIS A 218 -26.29 0.78 42.84
C HIS A 218 -26.33 -0.75 42.86
N LEU A 219 -26.64 -1.36 44.00
CA LEU A 219 -26.73 -2.82 44.12
C LEU A 219 -27.91 -3.41 43.36
N VAL A 220 -28.89 -2.58 42.96
CA VAL A 220 -30.15 -2.92 42.28
C VAL A 220 -31.07 -3.79 43.13
N ALA A 221 -30.59 -4.93 43.61
CA ALA A 221 -31.24 -5.85 44.53
C ALA A 221 -30.19 -6.74 45.21
N GLY A 222 -30.40 -7.05 46.49
CA GLY A 222 -29.53 -7.93 47.28
C GLY A 222 -28.74 -7.21 48.36
N ALA A 223 -27.65 -7.82 48.81
CA ALA A 223 -26.84 -7.33 49.91
C ALA A 223 -25.36 -7.64 49.74
N GLU A 224 -24.51 -6.81 50.34
CA GLU A 224 -23.08 -7.02 50.44
C GLU A 224 -22.63 -7.00 51.90
N LEU A 225 -21.72 -7.90 52.24
CA LEU A 225 -21.08 -7.94 53.56
C LEU A 225 -19.66 -7.40 53.43
N HIS A 226 -19.45 -6.20 53.98
CA HIS A 226 -18.19 -5.49 53.97
C HIS A 226 -17.45 -5.75 55.29
N PHE A 227 -16.43 -6.61 55.21
CA PHE A 227 -15.46 -6.85 56.27
C PHE A 227 -14.27 -5.87 56.11
N PRO A 228 -13.44 -5.68 57.15
CA PRO A 228 -12.30 -4.75 57.09
C PRO A 228 -11.33 -4.98 55.93
N SER A 229 -11.13 -6.23 55.49
CA SER A 229 -10.23 -6.55 54.38
C SER A 229 -10.85 -7.45 53.31
N SER A 230 -12.18 -7.61 53.29
CA SER A 230 -12.87 -8.50 52.34
C SER A 230 -14.32 -8.05 52.12
N ILE A 231 -14.86 -8.22 50.91
CA ILE A 231 -16.26 -7.92 50.61
C ILE A 231 -16.89 -9.16 49.98
N LEU A 232 -17.98 -9.64 50.57
CA LEU A 232 -18.82 -10.67 49.96
C LEU A 232 -20.00 -10.02 49.27
N ARG A 233 -20.17 -10.26 47.97
CA ARG A 233 -21.17 -9.61 47.14
C ARG A 233 -22.28 -10.59 46.76
N PHE A 234 -23.52 -10.28 47.17
CA PHE A 234 -24.72 -11.05 46.85
C PHE A 234 -25.77 -10.11 46.27
N SER A 235 -25.42 -9.45 45.16
CA SER A 235 -26.27 -8.48 44.49
C SER A 235 -26.53 -8.85 43.03
N TRP A 236 -27.69 -8.43 42.52
CA TRP A 236 -28.03 -8.56 41.10
C TRP A 236 -27.10 -7.74 40.22
N GLN A 237 -26.55 -6.65 40.74
CA GLN A 237 -25.51 -5.89 40.06
C GLN A 237 -24.26 -6.74 39.80
N THR A 238 -23.76 -7.48 40.80
CA THR A 238 -22.61 -8.37 40.63
C THR A 238 -22.92 -9.54 39.69
N ALA A 239 -24.14 -10.10 39.74
CA ALA A 239 -24.55 -11.14 38.80
C ALA A 239 -24.61 -10.63 37.35
N LEU A 240 -25.09 -9.40 37.14
CA LEU A 240 -25.12 -8.76 35.82
C LEU A 240 -23.70 -8.48 35.31
N GLU A 241 -22.80 -7.99 36.17
CA GLU A 241 -21.38 -7.79 35.84
C GLU A 241 -20.69 -9.10 35.47
N ALA A 242 -20.95 -10.18 36.21
CA ALA A 242 -20.42 -11.51 35.92
C ALA A 242 -20.90 -12.03 34.56
N LEU A 243 -22.19 -11.87 34.25
CA LEU A 243 -22.75 -12.26 32.95
C LEU A 243 -22.17 -11.43 31.80
N CYS A 244 -22.01 -10.12 31.97
CA CYS A 244 -21.36 -9.27 30.96
C CYS A 244 -19.90 -9.68 30.74
N SER A 245 -19.16 -9.94 31.83
CA SER A 245 -17.77 -10.40 31.76
C SER A 245 -17.64 -11.79 31.12
N GLU A 246 -18.60 -12.69 31.34
CA GLU A 246 -18.58 -14.02 30.72
C GLU A 246 -18.80 -13.95 29.21
N ILE A 247 -19.70 -13.05 28.77
CA ILE A 247 -19.92 -12.76 27.35
C ILE A 247 -18.65 -12.18 26.71
N ASP A 248 -17.97 -11.24 27.39
CA ASP A 248 -16.71 -10.67 26.92
C ASP A 248 -15.57 -11.72 26.83
N VAL A 249 -15.47 -12.63 27.79
CA VAL A 249 -14.45 -13.69 27.81
C VAL A 249 -14.69 -14.73 26.72
N HIS A 250 -15.96 -15.09 26.47
CA HIS A 250 -16.31 -16.00 25.38
C HIS A 250 -16.02 -15.40 23.99
N ASP A 251 -16.03 -14.08 23.87
CA ASP A 251 -15.72 -13.36 22.62
C ASP A 251 -14.20 -13.25 22.41
N ASN A 252 -13.39 -13.02 23.45
CA ASN A 252 -11.91 -13.00 23.34
C ASN A 252 -11.26 -14.37 23.08
N ALA A 253 -11.99 -15.47 23.27
CA ALA A 253 -11.52 -16.83 23.08
C ALA A 253 -11.84 -17.42 21.69
N ARG A 254 -12.54 -16.68 20.82
CA ARG A 254 -12.90 -17.09 19.44
C ARG A 254 -12.13 -16.28 18.40
#